data_AF-A0A6G6IVB6-F1
#
_entry.id   AF-A0A6G6IVB6-F1
#
_cell.length_a   1.000
_cell.length_b   1.000
_cell.length_c   1.000
_cell.angle_alpha   90.00
_cell.angle_beta   90.00
_cell.angle_gamma   90.00
#
_symmetry.space_group_name_H-M   'P 1'
#
loop_
_entity.id
_entity.type
_entity.pdbx_description
1 polymer ?
#
loop_
_entity_poly.entity_id
_entity_poly.type
_entity_poly.pdbx_seq_one_letter_code
_entity_poly.pdbx_strand_id
1 'polypeptide(L)'
;MAMVVAPPKVFPLVVNLARRQITLTLTRDGEVTSNEKVGLLLLPGSLEVVGIFVARDGAQAVQRFLASAVSGPYLLLVTDEVLPRRAAARYPVITQDLVLAVDLNDGTGGGAGLPALLPARVVVDGADAAREVLAVEQQADGEWRVAGHGRTTAGSADLDLRVSGGGRVYALGLDDWGVQFQPGLQVAIGVAIRPTLFQGWLYRVTQAGQLPAVEPEWWDETLTGPQLVGTARAVVVRYYQPQALGPITVEMV
;
A
#
# COMPACT_ATOMS: atom_id res chain seq x y z
N MET A 1 83.86 6.98 0.96
CA MET A 1 82.55 6.32 0.76
C MET A 1 81.49 7.30 1.28
N ALA A 2 80.83 8.04 0.39
CA ALA A 2 79.90 9.11 0.77
C ALA A 2 78.51 8.50 1.06
N MET A 3 78.01 8.72 2.28
CA MET A 3 76.70 8.24 2.71
C MET A 3 75.61 9.15 2.12
N VAL A 4 74.82 8.62 1.19
CA VAL A 4 73.63 9.30 0.65
C VAL A 4 72.48 9.04 1.61
N VAL A 5 72.04 10.08 2.32
CA VAL A 5 70.82 10.04 3.14
C VAL A 5 69.65 10.41 2.24
N ALA A 6 68.78 9.45 1.94
CA ALA A 6 67.53 9.72 1.24
C ALA A 6 66.54 10.42 2.19
N PRO A 7 65.88 11.51 1.77
CA PRO A 7 64.89 12.18 2.60
C PRO A 7 63.67 11.28 2.82
N PRO A 8 63.04 11.33 4.01
CA PRO A 8 61.86 10.53 4.30
C PRO A 8 60.72 10.90 3.34
N LYS A 9 60.13 9.89 2.68
CA LYS A 9 58.88 10.07 1.94
C LYS A 9 57.75 10.31 2.94
N VAL A 10 57.30 11.55 3.04
CA VAL A 10 56.11 11.91 3.80
C VAL A 10 54.90 11.55 2.94
N PHE A 11 54.11 10.57 3.40
CA PHE A 11 52.79 10.31 2.82
C PHE A 11 51.77 11.17 3.55
N PRO A 12 51.06 12.09 2.87
CA PRO A 12 49.99 12.83 3.50
C PRO A 12 48.85 11.88 3.85
N LEU A 13 48.61 11.65 5.14
CA LEU A 13 47.40 11.01 5.62
C LEU A 13 46.27 12.05 5.55
N VAL A 14 45.26 11.84 4.70
CA VAL A 14 44.09 12.73 4.64
C VAL A 14 43.24 12.46 5.88
N VAL A 15 43.38 13.30 6.92
CA VAL A 15 42.75 13.10 8.24
C VAL A 15 41.27 13.54 8.27
N ASN A 16 40.74 14.12 7.18
CA ASN A 16 39.39 14.67 7.09
C ASN A 16 38.58 14.07 5.92
N LEU A 17 38.42 12.74 5.89
CA LEU A 17 37.49 12.12 4.94
C LEU A 17 36.06 12.54 5.28
N ALA A 18 35.35 13.08 4.29
CA ALA A 18 33.93 13.42 4.42
C ALA A 18 33.14 12.17 4.82
N ARG A 19 32.29 12.30 5.85
CA ARG A 19 31.44 11.22 6.35
C ARG A 19 29.98 11.52 6.05
N ARG A 20 29.18 10.46 6.04
CA ARG A 20 27.72 10.52 5.94
C ARG A 20 27.11 9.80 7.12
N GLN A 21 26.23 10.46 7.85
CA GLN A 21 25.38 9.84 8.86
C GLN A 21 24.04 9.47 8.24
N ILE A 22 23.68 8.20 8.34
CA ILE A 22 22.39 7.67 7.92
C ILE A 22 21.66 7.21 9.16
N THR A 23 20.44 7.71 9.34
CA THR A 23 19.54 7.34 10.42
C THR A 23 18.33 6.64 9.81
N LEU A 24 17.97 5.45 10.30
CA LEU A 24 16.67 4.85 10.04
C LEU A 24 15.74 5.19 11.19
N THR A 25 14.53 5.64 10.88
CA THR A 25 13.41 5.73 11.84
C THR A 25 12.32 4.78 11.38
N LEU A 26 11.93 3.86 12.25
CA LEU A 26 11.14 2.69 11.88
C LEU A 26 9.81 2.67 12.64
N THR A 27 8.74 2.39 11.90
CA THR A 27 7.41 2.13 12.45
C THR A 27 6.88 0.83 11.90
N ARG A 28 5.89 0.27 12.59
CA ARG A 28 5.10 -0.87 12.16
C ARG A 28 3.65 -0.46 12.17
N ASP A 29 3.00 -0.53 11.01
CA ASP A 29 1.62 -0.10 10.82
C ASP A 29 1.38 1.33 11.37
N GLY A 30 2.37 2.21 11.20
CA GLY A 30 2.37 3.60 11.67
C GLY A 30 2.73 3.82 13.15
N GLU A 31 3.00 2.78 13.92
CA GLU A 31 3.33 2.87 15.34
C GLU A 31 4.78 2.46 15.65
N VAL A 32 5.35 3.09 16.68
CA VAL A 32 6.65 2.67 17.21
C VAL A 32 6.44 1.43 18.07
N THR A 33 7.10 0.34 17.68
CA THR A 33 7.06 -0.93 18.42
C THR A 33 8.46 -1.27 18.93
N SER A 34 8.55 -1.87 20.12
CA SER A 34 9.82 -2.16 20.79
C SER A 34 10.60 -3.36 20.21
N ASN A 35 10.03 -4.06 19.24
CA ASN A 35 10.65 -5.25 18.65
C ASN A 35 11.77 -4.87 17.70
N GLU A 36 12.89 -5.61 17.77
CA GLU A 36 14.06 -5.38 16.93
C GLU A 36 13.71 -5.43 15.44
N LYS A 37 14.24 -4.46 14.68
CA LYS A 37 14.09 -4.39 13.21
C LYS A 37 15.45 -4.26 12.56
N VAL A 38 15.59 -4.85 11.38
CA VAL A 38 16.85 -4.87 10.64
C VAL A 38 16.68 -4.18 9.30
N GLY A 39 17.51 -3.17 9.03
CA GLY A 39 17.63 -2.51 7.74
C GLY A 39 18.89 -2.92 7.01
N LEU A 40 18.78 -3.32 5.75
CA LEU A 40 19.89 -3.63 4.85
C LEU A 40 19.96 -2.58 3.76
N LEU A 41 21.09 -1.87 3.68
CA LEU A 41 21.40 -1.00 2.54
C LEU A 41 22.16 -1.81 1.51
N LEU A 42 21.60 -1.94 0.32
CA LEU A 42 22.05 -2.83 -0.74
C LEU A 42 22.41 -2.05 -2.01
N LEU A 43 23.38 -2.55 -2.76
CA LEU A 43 23.60 -2.09 -4.13
C LEU A 43 22.44 -2.54 -5.03
N PRO A 44 21.83 -1.62 -5.82
CA PRO A 44 20.78 -1.99 -6.76
C PRO A 44 21.28 -3.00 -7.80
N GLY A 45 20.47 -4.02 -8.10
CA GLY A 45 20.79 -5.05 -9.08
C GLY A 45 21.62 -6.21 -8.52
N SER A 46 22.77 -5.96 -7.86
CA SER A 46 23.61 -7.02 -7.29
C SER A 46 23.14 -7.50 -5.91
N LEU A 47 22.37 -6.68 -5.19
CA LEU A 47 21.91 -6.92 -3.82
C LEU A 47 23.05 -7.14 -2.81
N GLU A 48 24.25 -6.65 -3.14
CA GLU A 48 25.38 -6.69 -2.21
C GLU A 48 25.14 -5.75 -1.02
N VAL A 49 25.43 -6.23 0.19
CA VAL A 49 25.21 -5.46 1.42
C VAL A 49 26.30 -4.42 1.62
N VAL A 50 25.89 -3.16 1.66
CA VAL A 50 26.75 -1.99 1.90
C VAL A 50 26.68 -1.55 3.36
N GLY A 51 25.55 -1.77 4.03
CA GLY A 51 25.37 -1.43 5.44
C GLY A 51 24.22 -2.20 6.09
N ILE A 52 24.35 -2.45 7.41
CA ILE A 52 23.36 -3.19 8.21
C ILE A 52 22.98 -2.36 9.43
N PHE A 53 21.73 -1.92 9.48
CA PHE A 53 21.14 -1.14 10.55
C PHE A 53 20.35 -2.06 11.47
N VAL A 54 20.60 -2.03 12.76
CA VAL A 54 19.85 -2.81 13.76
C VAL A 54 19.21 -1.86 14.74
N ALA A 55 17.89 -1.70 14.65
CA ALA A 55 17.11 -0.90 15.58
C ALA A 55 16.67 -1.79 16.74
N ARG A 56 17.51 -1.89 17.77
CA ARG A 56 17.26 -2.78 18.93
C ARG A 56 16.08 -2.34 19.78
N ASP A 57 15.80 -1.04 19.78
CA ASP A 57 14.61 -0.44 20.38
C ASP A 57 13.38 -0.51 19.47
N GLY A 58 13.54 -1.07 18.27
CA GLY A 58 12.53 -1.16 17.24
C GLY A 58 12.14 0.15 16.58
N ALA A 59 12.77 1.27 16.93
CA ALA A 59 12.39 2.61 16.53
C ALA A 59 13.49 3.29 15.70
N GLN A 60 14.76 3.14 16.07
CA GLN A 60 15.83 3.90 15.43
C GLN A 60 17.14 3.12 15.30
N ALA A 61 17.84 3.31 14.20
CA ALA A 61 19.21 2.85 14.01
C ALA A 61 20.04 3.91 13.30
N VAL A 62 21.27 4.14 13.75
CA VAL A 62 22.16 5.17 13.19
C VAL A 62 23.49 4.55 12.82
N GLN A 63 23.99 4.88 11.62
CA GLN A 63 25.34 4.50 11.19
C GLN A 63 26.05 5.65 10.47
N ARG A 64 27.37 5.58 10.46
CA ARG A 64 28.24 6.54 9.79
C ARG A 64 29.13 5.83 8.78
N PHE A 65 29.18 6.38 7.58
CA PHE A 65 29.94 5.85 6.46
C PHE A 65 30.90 6.90 5.92
N LEU A 66 31.91 6.48 5.15
CA LEU A 66 32.63 7.40 4.29
C LEU A 66 31.69 7.87 3.18
N ALA A 67 31.69 9.17 2.89
CA ALA A 67 30.83 9.72 1.85
C ALA A 67 31.07 9.06 0.49
N SER A 68 32.32 8.75 0.16
CA SER A 68 32.68 8.05 -1.08
C SER A 68 32.16 6.61 -1.18
N ALA A 69 31.81 5.97 -0.07
CA ALA A 69 31.33 4.59 -0.04
C ALA A 69 29.81 4.49 -0.19
N VAL A 70 29.08 5.55 0.19
CA VAL A 70 27.61 5.53 0.25
C VAL A 70 26.95 6.65 -0.57
N SER A 71 27.69 7.42 -1.37
CA SER A 71 27.05 8.44 -2.22
C SER A 71 26.49 7.80 -3.49
N GLY A 72 25.18 7.93 -3.70
CA GLY A 72 24.51 7.37 -4.88
C GLY A 72 23.16 6.72 -4.56
N PRO A 73 22.56 6.02 -5.55
CA PRO A 73 21.32 5.27 -5.40
C PRO A 73 21.56 3.91 -4.73
N TYR A 74 20.68 3.54 -3.81
CA TYR A 74 20.71 2.25 -3.10
C TYR A 74 19.32 1.65 -3.03
N LEU A 75 19.25 0.36 -2.66
CA LEU A 75 18.03 -0.29 -2.20
C LEU A 75 18.12 -0.42 -0.68
N LEU A 76 17.19 0.17 0.05
CA LEU A 76 17.00 -0.10 1.47
C LEU A 76 15.89 -1.15 1.62
N LEU A 77 16.19 -2.26 2.27
CA LEU A 77 15.22 -3.28 2.69
C LEU A 77 15.17 -3.29 4.23
N VAL A 78 13.99 -3.18 4.82
CA VAL A 78 13.80 -3.28 6.27
C VAL A 78 12.86 -4.44 6.58
N THR A 79 13.21 -5.24 7.59
CA THR A 79 12.42 -6.40 8.04
C THR A 79 12.11 -6.32 9.53
N ASP A 80 10.94 -6.87 9.87
CA ASP A 80 10.49 -7.20 11.23
C ASP A 80 10.01 -8.66 11.22
N GLU A 81 10.72 -9.50 11.98
CA GLU A 81 10.50 -10.96 12.01
C GLU A 81 9.40 -11.37 12.99
N VAL A 82 8.83 -10.44 13.76
CA VAL A 82 7.70 -10.72 14.66
C VAL A 82 6.46 -11.00 13.85
N LEU A 83 5.79 -12.13 14.14
CA LEU A 83 4.58 -12.56 13.45
C LEU A 83 3.40 -11.59 13.70
N PRO A 84 2.63 -11.22 12.66
CA PRO A 84 2.85 -11.52 11.24
C PRO A 84 4.08 -10.78 10.69
N ARG A 85 4.98 -11.45 9.99
CA ARG A 85 6.23 -10.80 9.52
C ARG A 85 5.92 -9.60 8.62
N ARG A 86 6.70 -8.53 8.75
CA ARG A 86 6.59 -7.33 7.92
C ARG A 86 7.92 -7.00 7.26
N ALA A 87 7.85 -6.41 6.07
CA ALA A 87 9.00 -5.87 5.39
C ALA A 87 8.60 -4.67 4.53
N ALA A 88 9.52 -3.72 4.36
CA ALA A 88 9.35 -2.58 3.49
C ALA A 88 10.66 -2.30 2.75
N ALA A 89 10.56 -1.83 1.51
CA ALA A 89 11.72 -1.49 0.70
C ALA A 89 11.56 -0.13 0.02
N ARG A 90 12.68 0.59 -0.15
CA ARG A 90 12.73 1.90 -0.81
C ARG A 90 14.03 2.06 -1.58
N TYR A 91 14.05 2.94 -2.58
CA TYR A 91 15.26 3.29 -3.32
C TYR A 91 15.77 4.69 -2.93
N PRO A 92 16.52 4.85 -1.83
CA PRO A 92 17.06 6.15 -1.46
C PRO A 92 18.23 6.56 -2.38
N VAL A 93 18.40 7.88 -2.54
CA VAL A 93 19.61 8.48 -3.10
C VAL A 93 20.32 9.25 -2.00
N ILE A 94 21.53 8.81 -1.65
CA ILE A 94 22.31 9.41 -0.57
C ILE A 94 23.28 10.42 -1.17
N THR A 95 23.10 11.69 -0.83
CA THR A 95 24.00 12.78 -1.22
C THR A 95 24.52 13.57 -0.03
N GLN A 96 23.88 13.41 1.14
CA GLN A 96 24.15 14.09 2.40
C GLN A 96 23.73 13.22 3.60
N ASP A 97 23.94 13.72 4.81
CA ASP A 97 23.38 13.10 6.01
C ASP A 97 21.85 13.06 5.89
N LEU A 98 21.24 11.94 6.27
CA LEU A 98 19.83 11.69 5.95
C LEU A 98 19.17 10.83 7.03
N VAL A 99 17.90 11.15 7.30
CA VAL A 99 16.96 10.30 8.03
C VAL A 99 16.04 9.62 7.03
N LEU A 100 16.03 8.29 7.02
CA LEU A 100 15.16 7.45 6.22
C LEU A 100 14.05 6.91 7.13
N ALA A 101 12.85 7.48 6.98
CA ALA A 101 11.66 6.96 7.64
C ALA A 101 11.11 5.77 6.84
N VAL A 102 10.93 4.63 7.51
CA VAL A 102 10.37 3.42 6.91
C VAL A 102 9.27 2.88 7.80
N ASP A 103 8.08 2.79 7.23
CA ASP A 103 6.95 2.13 7.84
C ASP A 103 6.78 0.73 7.27
N LEU A 104 6.77 -0.26 8.16
CA LEU A 104 6.56 -1.66 7.83
C LEU A 104 5.07 -1.95 7.96
N ASN A 105 4.33 -1.68 6.87
CA ASN A 105 2.93 -2.05 6.71
C ASN A 105 2.80 -3.09 5.58
N ASP A 106 1.70 -3.83 5.56
CA ASP A 106 1.34 -4.75 4.47
C ASP A 106 0.40 -4.12 3.43
N GLY A 107 0.29 -2.79 3.43
CA GLY A 107 -0.67 -2.06 2.62
C GLY A 107 -2.13 -2.26 3.03
N THR A 108 -2.41 -2.93 4.16
CA THR A 108 -3.74 -3.00 4.78
C THR A 108 -3.80 -2.01 5.94
N GLY A 109 -4.84 -1.16 5.94
CA GLY A 109 -4.88 0.02 6.82
C GLY A 109 -3.92 1.11 6.31
N GLY A 110 -4.28 2.38 6.49
CA GLY A 110 -3.41 3.49 6.07
C GLY A 110 -2.00 3.35 6.65
N GLY A 111 -0.96 3.49 5.81
CA GLY A 111 0.43 3.46 6.29
C GLY A 111 0.75 4.61 7.26
N ALA A 112 1.98 4.71 7.78
CA ALA A 112 2.42 5.74 8.74
C ALA A 112 1.85 7.15 8.48
N GLY A 113 1.35 7.79 9.52
CA GLY A 113 0.73 9.11 9.44
C GLY A 113 0.00 9.49 10.73
N LEU A 114 -0.42 10.74 10.80
CA LEU A 114 -1.29 11.21 11.85
C LEU A 114 -2.66 10.51 11.71
N PRO A 115 -3.22 9.98 12.81
CA PRO A 115 -4.55 9.39 12.77
C PRO A 115 -5.58 10.44 12.39
N ALA A 116 -6.52 10.05 11.55
CA ALA A 116 -7.62 10.89 11.12
C ALA A 116 -8.87 10.04 10.92
N LEU A 117 -10.03 10.68 11.00
CA LEU A 117 -11.33 10.08 10.76
C LEU A 117 -11.93 10.68 9.48
N LEU A 118 -12.53 9.83 8.66
CA LEU A 118 -13.33 10.22 7.52
C LEU A 118 -14.76 9.69 7.67
N PRO A 119 -15.75 10.56 7.95
CA PRO A 119 -17.16 10.16 7.86
C PRO A 119 -17.54 9.99 6.39
N ALA A 120 -17.71 8.75 5.95
CA ALA A 120 -18.12 8.42 4.59
C ALA A 120 -19.62 8.17 4.52
N ARG A 121 -20.25 8.69 3.45
CA ARG A 121 -21.62 8.34 3.07
C ARG A 121 -21.68 7.99 1.59
N VAL A 122 -22.27 6.84 1.26
CA VAL A 122 -22.44 6.34 -0.10
C VAL A 122 -23.90 6.10 -0.40
N VAL A 123 -24.36 6.69 -1.51
CA VAL A 123 -25.73 6.65 -1.99
C VAL A 123 -25.73 6.11 -3.42
N VAL A 124 -26.58 5.13 -3.70
CA VAL A 124 -26.78 4.55 -5.03
C VAL A 124 -28.26 4.65 -5.37
N ASP A 125 -28.58 5.22 -6.52
CA ASP A 125 -29.96 5.51 -6.97
C ASP A 125 -30.84 6.21 -5.92
N GLY A 126 -30.23 7.13 -5.17
CA GLY A 126 -30.92 7.92 -4.14
C GLY A 126 -31.13 7.18 -2.80
N ALA A 127 -30.68 5.94 -2.66
CA ALA A 127 -30.75 5.17 -1.43
C ALA A 127 -29.34 4.93 -0.82
N ASP A 128 -29.27 4.91 0.51
CA ASP A 128 -28.06 4.57 1.24
C ASP A 128 -27.59 3.14 0.89
N ALA A 129 -26.30 2.99 0.55
CA ALA A 129 -25.78 1.77 -0.03
C ALA A 129 -24.49 1.29 0.66
N ALA A 130 -24.41 -0.02 0.90
CA ALA A 130 -23.20 -0.65 1.39
C ALA A 130 -22.14 -0.75 0.26
N ARG A 131 -21.01 -0.08 0.43
CA ARG A 131 -19.92 0.03 -0.56
C ARG A 131 -18.56 0.08 0.13
N GLU A 132 -17.55 -0.44 -0.55
CA GLU A 132 -16.17 -0.20 -0.14
C GLU A 132 -15.81 1.25 -0.46
N VAL A 133 -15.07 1.88 0.44
CA VAL A 133 -14.58 3.24 0.30
C VAL A 133 -13.07 3.22 0.51
N LEU A 134 -12.32 3.70 -0.48
CA LEU A 134 -10.87 3.82 -0.45
C LEU A 134 -10.50 5.29 -0.35
N ALA A 135 -9.74 5.66 0.67
CA ALA A 135 -9.15 6.99 0.80
C ALA A 135 -7.70 6.97 0.32
N VAL A 136 -7.37 7.88 -0.59
CA VAL A 136 -6.00 8.13 -1.06
C VAL A 136 -5.59 9.55 -0.70
N GLU A 137 -4.32 9.73 -0.37
CA GLU A 137 -3.75 11.03 -0.08
C GLU A 137 -2.69 11.37 -1.13
N GLN A 138 -2.79 12.58 -1.68
CA GLN A 138 -1.68 13.25 -2.34
C GLN A 138 -0.93 14.08 -1.30
N GLN A 139 0.30 13.70 -1.01
CA GLN A 139 1.16 14.37 -0.04
C GLN A 139 1.64 15.74 -0.57
N ALA A 140 2.20 16.58 0.32
CA ALA A 140 2.62 17.94 -0.03
C ALA A 140 3.75 17.98 -1.08
N ASP A 141 4.54 16.92 -1.19
CA ASP A 141 5.57 16.72 -2.21
C ASP A 141 5.04 16.17 -3.55
N GLY A 142 3.73 15.86 -3.60
CA GLY A 142 3.05 15.34 -4.79
C GLY A 142 3.00 13.81 -4.88
N GLU A 143 3.62 13.07 -3.96
CA GLU A 143 3.51 11.61 -3.92
C GLU A 143 2.11 11.15 -3.50
N TRP A 144 1.70 9.99 -3.99
CA TRP A 144 0.38 9.41 -3.71
C TRP A 144 0.50 8.16 -2.86
N ARG A 145 -0.42 8.01 -1.91
CA ARG A 145 -0.52 6.83 -1.06
C ARG A 145 -1.96 6.51 -0.66
N VAL A 146 -2.18 5.29 -0.17
CA VAL A 146 -3.44 4.91 0.49
C VAL A 146 -3.44 5.47 1.91
N ALA A 147 -4.43 6.29 2.22
CA ALA A 147 -4.64 6.85 3.56
C ALA A 147 -5.48 5.93 4.45
N GLY A 148 -6.31 5.08 3.86
CA GLY A 148 -7.14 4.11 4.57
C GLY A 148 -8.28 3.61 3.71
N HIS A 149 -9.05 2.66 4.21
CA HIS A 149 -10.24 2.15 3.54
C HIS A 149 -11.23 1.58 4.56
N GLY A 150 -12.47 1.39 4.13
CA GLY A 150 -13.50 0.75 4.95
C GLY A 150 -14.78 0.55 4.16
N ARG A 151 -15.76 -0.14 4.76
CA ARG A 151 -17.03 -0.46 4.10
C ARG A 151 -18.19 0.21 4.81
N THR A 152 -19.06 0.88 4.05
CA THR A 152 -20.37 1.31 4.57
C THR A 152 -21.30 0.10 4.70
N THR A 153 -22.11 0.04 5.77
CA THR A 153 -23.06 -1.08 6.00
C THR A 153 -24.51 -0.65 5.80
N ALA A 154 -24.83 0.61 6.15
CA ALA A 154 -26.12 1.25 5.91
C ALA A 154 -25.91 2.62 5.21
N GLY A 155 -25.09 2.64 4.16
CA GLY A 155 -24.73 3.86 3.45
C GLY A 155 -23.79 4.80 4.19
N SER A 156 -23.43 4.53 5.45
CA SER A 156 -22.45 5.32 6.20
C SER A 156 -21.42 4.45 6.92
N ALA A 157 -20.24 5.01 7.16
CA ALA A 157 -19.20 4.48 8.03
C ALA A 157 -18.22 5.60 8.40
N ASP A 158 -17.65 5.54 9.60
CA ASP A 158 -16.48 6.33 9.96
C ASP A 158 -15.23 5.50 9.65
N LEU A 159 -14.36 6.04 8.81
CA LEU A 159 -13.15 5.37 8.34
C LEU A 159 -11.94 5.90 9.09
N ASP A 160 -11.21 4.98 9.73
CA ASP A 160 -9.90 5.26 10.29
C ASP A 160 -8.88 5.44 9.16
N LEU A 161 -8.26 6.60 9.13
CA LEU A 161 -7.25 7.00 8.16
C LEU A 161 -5.92 7.30 8.86
N ARG A 162 -4.86 7.29 8.06
CA ARG A 162 -3.54 7.82 8.39
C ARG A 162 -3.11 8.80 7.31
N VAL A 163 -2.90 10.05 7.70
CA VAL A 163 -2.61 11.17 6.77
C VAL A 163 -1.33 11.91 7.15
N SER A 164 -0.76 12.66 6.21
CA SER A 164 0.48 13.40 6.42
C SER A 164 0.26 14.72 7.17
N GLY A 165 -1.00 15.17 7.30
CA GLY A 165 -1.41 16.42 7.95
C GLY A 165 -1.36 17.65 7.03
N GLY A 166 -0.59 17.60 5.93
CA GLY A 166 -0.51 18.68 4.94
C GLY A 166 -0.91 18.28 3.52
N GLY A 167 -1.29 17.01 3.31
CA GLY A 167 -1.72 16.48 2.03
C GLY A 167 -3.20 16.74 1.72
N ARG A 168 -3.61 16.33 0.51
CA ARG A 168 -5.00 16.37 0.04
C ARG A 168 -5.54 14.96 0.00
N VAL A 169 -6.67 14.72 0.67
CA VAL A 169 -7.33 13.40 0.68
C VAL A 169 -8.42 13.36 -0.39
N TYR A 170 -8.56 12.23 -1.05
CA TYR A 170 -9.63 11.91 -1.98
C TYR A 170 -10.23 10.56 -1.57
N ALA A 171 -11.55 10.41 -1.66
CA ALA A 171 -12.24 9.16 -1.39
C ALA A 171 -12.83 8.58 -2.68
N LEU A 172 -12.76 7.26 -2.83
CA LEU A 172 -13.35 6.52 -3.93
C LEU A 172 -14.38 5.54 -3.39
N GLY A 173 -15.63 5.64 -3.84
CA GLY A 173 -16.65 4.63 -3.61
C GLY A 173 -16.57 3.54 -4.68
N LEU A 174 -16.43 2.28 -4.26
CA LEU A 174 -16.26 1.12 -5.13
C LEU A 174 -17.46 0.19 -5.00
N ASP A 175 -18.00 -0.22 -6.14
CA ASP A 175 -19.01 -1.28 -6.21
C ASP A 175 -18.36 -2.67 -6.28
N ASP A 176 -19.14 -3.69 -5.94
CA ASP A 176 -18.71 -5.09 -6.05
C ASP A 176 -18.55 -5.45 -7.54
N TRP A 177 -17.30 -5.72 -7.94
CA TRP A 177 -16.98 -6.09 -9.33
C TRP A 177 -17.31 -7.55 -9.67
N GLY A 178 -17.68 -8.33 -8.65
CA GLY A 178 -18.04 -9.73 -8.78
C GLY A 178 -16.91 -10.64 -9.25
N VAL A 179 -17.23 -11.92 -9.36
CA VAL A 179 -16.35 -12.94 -9.94
C VAL A 179 -16.62 -13.04 -11.43
N GLN A 180 -15.57 -13.10 -12.25
CA GLN A 180 -15.76 -13.35 -13.68
C GLN A 180 -16.39 -14.74 -13.89
N PHE A 181 -17.28 -14.87 -14.89
CA PHE A 181 -17.83 -16.15 -15.28
C PHE A 181 -16.73 -17.19 -15.53
N GLN A 182 -16.91 -18.38 -14.95
CA GLN A 182 -16.06 -19.53 -15.18
C GLN A 182 -16.95 -20.76 -15.40
N PRO A 183 -16.72 -21.56 -16.46
CA PRO A 183 -17.45 -22.79 -16.71
C PRO A 183 -17.49 -23.72 -15.50
N GLY A 184 -18.68 -24.16 -15.09
CA GLY A 184 -18.84 -25.12 -14.00
C GLY A 184 -18.48 -24.59 -12.61
N LEU A 185 -18.29 -23.29 -12.42
CA LEU A 185 -18.00 -22.70 -11.11
C LEU A 185 -19.17 -22.91 -10.14
N GLN A 186 -18.87 -23.36 -8.92
CA GLN A 186 -19.83 -23.42 -7.83
C GLN A 186 -20.01 -22.01 -7.23
N VAL A 187 -21.26 -21.56 -7.14
CA VAL A 187 -21.59 -20.21 -6.65
C VAL A 187 -22.54 -20.29 -5.45
N ALA A 188 -22.27 -19.45 -4.46
CA ALA A 188 -23.12 -19.29 -3.28
C ALA A 188 -24.10 -18.11 -3.45
N ILE A 189 -25.15 -18.08 -2.63
CA ILE A 189 -26.08 -16.94 -2.57
C ILE A 189 -25.30 -15.66 -2.24
N GLY A 190 -25.63 -14.56 -2.91
CA GLY A 190 -25.03 -13.25 -2.72
C GLY A 190 -23.82 -12.96 -3.62
N VAL A 191 -23.19 -13.99 -4.21
CA VAL A 191 -22.10 -13.79 -5.17
C VAL A 191 -22.61 -13.05 -6.41
N ALA A 192 -21.93 -11.99 -6.81
CA ALA A 192 -22.15 -11.33 -8.09
C ALA A 192 -21.26 -11.97 -9.17
N ILE A 193 -21.86 -12.36 -10.29
CA ILE A 193 -21.16 -12.90 -11.45
C ILE A 193 -21.02 -11.80 -12.50
N ARG A 194 -19.84 -11.68 -13.07
CA ARG A 194 -19.49 -10.73 -14.12
C ARG A 194 -19.31 -11.48 -15.44
N PRO A 195 -20.04 -11.09 -16.51
CA PRO A 195 -19.80 -11.60 -17.85
C PRO A 195 -18.36 -11.41 -18.32
N THR A 196 -17.88 -12.29 -19.20
CA THR A 196 -16.59 -12.11 -19.87
C THR A 196 -16.60 -10.86 -20.75
N LEU A 197 -17.70 -10.63 -21.47
CA LEU A 197 -17.95 -9.39 -22.21
C LEU A 197 -18.85 -8.48 -21.37
N PHE A 198 -18.23 -7.62 -20.58
CA PHE A 198 -18.94 -6.76 -19.65
C PHE A 198 -19.67 -5.61 -20.36
N GLN A 199 -20.96 -5.45 -20.08
CA GLN A 199 -21.84 -4.44 -20.69
C GLN A 199 -22.57 -3.56 -19.66
N GLY A 200 -22.08 -3.50 -18.40
CA GLY A 200 -22.68 -2.68 -17.34
C GLY A 200 -23.53 -3.44 -16.32
N TRP A 201 -23.72 -4.74 -16.51
CA TRP A 201 -24.56 -5.60 -15.68
C TRP A 201 -23.74 -6.69 -14.98
N LEU A 202 -24.15 -7.01 -13.76
CA LEU A 202 -23.72 -8.17 -12.99
C LEU A 202 -24.93 -9.04 -12.66
N TYR A 203 -24.68 -10.28 -12.28
CA TYR A 203 -25.73 -11.26 -11.99
C TYR A 203 -25.57 -11.78 -10.58
N ARG A 204 -26.39 -11.26 -9.66
CA ARG A 204 -26.34 -11.63 -8.25
C ARG A 204 -27.08 -12.95 -8.02
N VAL A 205 -26.36 -13.93 -7.51
CA VAL A 205 -26.90 -15.26 -7.22
C VAL A 205 -27.90 -15.19 -6.08
N THR A 206 -29.12 -15.64 -6.33
CA THR A 206 -30.21 -15.74 -5.34
C THR A 206 -30.43 -17.18 -4.88
N GLN A 207 -29.97 -18.15 -5.66
CA GLN A 207 -29.98 -19.57 -5.30
C GLN A 207 -28.63 -20.19 -5.69
N ALA A 208 -27.96 -20.80 -4.71
CA ALA A 208 -26.68 -21.47 -4.91
C ALA A 208 -26.81 -22.62 -5.91
N GLY A 209 -25.71 -22.92 -6.59
CA GLY A 209 -25.63 -23.97 -7.60
C GLY A 209 -24.36 -23.86 -8.42
N GLN A 210 -24.36 -24.48 -9.59
CA GLN A 210 -23.23 -24.53 -10.49
C GLN A 210 -23.54 -23.76 -11.77
N LEU A 211 -22.58 -22.94 -12.21
CA LEU A 211 -22.65 -22.27 -13.50
C LEU A 211 -22.58 -23.27 -14.66
N PRO A 212 -23.18 -22.94 -15.83
CA PRO A 212 -23.14 -23.83 -16.99
C PRO A 212 -21.70 -24.02 -17.52
N ALA A 213 -21.52 -25.05 -18.35
CA ALA A 213 -20.24 -25.32 -18.99
C ALA A 213 -19.88 -24.32 -20.10
N VAL A 214 -20.86 -23.58 -20.61
CA VAL A 214 -20.71 -22.53 -21.63
C VAL A 214 -21.36 -21.26 -21.10
N GLU A 215 -20.71 -20.13 -21.32
CA GLU A 215 -21.25 -18.82 -20.91
C GLU A 215 -22.60 -18.57 -21.61
N PRO A 216 -23.68 -18.30 -20.85
CA PRO A 216 -24.97 -18.04 -21.45
C PRO A 216 -25.00 -16.65 -22.11
N GLU A 217 -26.03 -16.41 -22.92
CA GLU A 217 -26.41 -15.05 -23.24
C GLU A 217 -26.98 -14.37 -21.99
N TRP A 218 -26.39 -13.25 -21.63
CA TRP A 218 -26.74 -12.50 -20.43
C TRP A 218 -27.88 -11.52 -20.73
N TRP A 219 -28.83 -11.39 -19.79
CA TRP A 219 -30.01 -10.52 -19.95
C TRP A 219 -29.83 -9.18 -19.22
N ASP A 220 -30.52 -8.14 -19.67
CA ASP A 220 -30.49 -6.82 -19.03
C ASP A 220 -31.64 -6.62 -18.03
N GLU A 221 -31.79 -5.38 -17.53
CA GLU A 221 -32.83 -5.01 -16.57
C GLU A 221 -34.28 -5.16 -17.06
N THR A 222 -34.51 -5.45 -18.35
CA THR A 222 -35.86 -5.69 -18.87
C THR A 222 -36.47 -6.98 -18.32
N LEU A 223 -35.63 -7.93 -17.90
CA LEU A 223 -36.07 -9.20 -17.34
C LEU A 223 -36.06 -9.15 -15.81
N THR A 224 -37.26 -9.03 -15.23
CA THR A 224 -37.44 -9.00 -13.77
C THR A 224 -37.45 -10.39 -13.15
N GLY A 225 -36.81 -10.49 -11.98
CA GLY A 225 -36.83 -11.69 -11.12
C GLY A 225 -35.74 -12.72 -11.43
N PRO A 226 -35.55 -13.72 -10.56
CA PRO A 226 -34.47 -14.69 -10.70
C PRO A 226 -34.61 -15.60 -11.92
N GLN A 227 -33.54 -15.69 -12.71
CA GLN A 227 -33.44 -16.58 -13.86
C GLN A 227 -32.47 -17.73 -13.59
N LEU A 228 -32.65 -18.84 -14.31
CA LEU A 228 -31.78 -20.00 -14.22
C LEU A 228 -30.44 -19.75 -14.94
N VAL A 229 -29.34 -20.08 -14.28
CA VAL A 229 -27.98 -20.05 -14.85
C VAL A 229 -27.30 -21.36 -14.47
N GLY A 230 -27.32 -22.34 -15.38
CA GLY A 230 -26.90 -23.70 -15.06
C GLY A 230 -27.86 -24.32 -14.06
N THR A 231 -27.39 -24.62 -12.84
CA THR A 231 -28.25 -25.06 -11.72
C THR A 231 -28.46 -23.98 -10.65
N ALA A 232 -27.77 -22.85 -10.76
CA ALA A 232 -27.97 -21.68 -9.90
C ALA A 232 -29.12 -20.80 -10.41
N ARG A 233 -29.59 -19.85 -9.58
CA ARG A 233 -30.45 -18.75 -10.03
C ARG A 233 -29.83 -17.40 -9.70
N ALA A 234 -29.98 -16.43 -10.60
CA ALA A 234 -29.45 -15.09 -10.44
C ALA A 234 -30.43 -14.01 -10.90
N VAL A 235 -30.30 -12.82 -10.33
CA VAL A 235 -30.98 -11.60 -10.77
C VAL A 235 -29.96 -10.64 -11.37
N VAL A 236 -30.38 -9.90 -12.39
CA VAL A 236 -29.56 -8.83 -12.96
C VAL A 236 -29.47 -7.66 -11.98
N VAL A 237 -28.27 -7.10 -11.83
CA VAL A 237 -28.01 -5.89 -11.04
C VAL A 237 -27.10 -4.97 -11.83
N ARG A 238 -27.35 -3.66 -11.75
CA ARG A 238 -26.48 -2.66 -12.37
C ARG A 238 -25.15 -2.60 -11.63
N TYR A 239 -24.05 -2.53 -12.36
CA TYR A 239 -22.77 -2.15 -11.80
C TYR A 239 -22.59 -0.64 -11.87
N TYR A 240 -22.20 -0.04 -10.75
CA TYR A 240 -21.90 1.38 -10.68
C TYR A 240 -20.40 1.59 -10.79
N GLN A 241 -19.98 2.43 -11.73
CA GLN A 241 -18.57 2.78 -11.89
C GLN A 241 -18.04 3.46 -10.61
N PRO A 242 -16.76 3.25 -10.27
CA PRO A 242 -16.12 3.95 -9.17
C PRO A 242 -16.31 5.46 -9.30
N GLN A 243 -16.73 6.09 -8.20
CA GLN A 243 -16.84 7.55 -8.11
C GLN A 243 -15.81 8.07 -7.13
N ALA A 244 -15.08 9.10 -7.54
CA ALA A 244 -14.10 9.77 -6.70
C ALA A 244 -14.64 11.13 -6.23
N LEU A 245 -14.36 11.47 -4.98
CA LEU A 245 -14.67 12.76 -4.36
C LEU A 245 -13.39 13.33 -3.76
N GLY A 246 -13.09 14.59 -4.05
CA GLY A 246 -12.06 15.34 -3.34
C GLY A 246 -11.54 16.56 -4.09
N PRO A 247 -10.64 17.35 -3.46
CA PRO A 247 -10.08 17.10 -2.13
C PRO A 247 -11.13 17.23 -1.01
N ILE A 248 -11.07 16.34 -0.01
CA ILE A 248 -11.95 16.34 1.17
C ILE A 248 -11.15 16.63 2.44
N THR A 249 -11.82 17.26 3.40
CA THR A 249 -11.28 17.46 4.75
C THR A 249 -11.51 16.21 5.58
N VAL A 250 -10.48 15.81 6.32
CA VAL A 250 -10.55 14.73 7.31
C VAL A 250 -10.39 15.32 8.70
N GLU A 251 -10.99 14.68 9.71
CA GLU A 251 -10.85 15.11 11.10
C GLU A 251 -9.60 14.47 11.70
N MET A 252 -8.67 15.27 12.24
CA MET A 252 -7.50 14.74 12.92
C MET A 252 -7.89 14.23 14.31
N VAL A 253 -7.38 13.07 14.72
CA VAL A 253 -7.65 12.45 16.03
C VAL A 253 -6.51 12.70 17.01
#